data_AF-A0A9D5TWP6-F1
#
_entry.id   AF-A0A9D5TWP6-F1
#
_cell.length_a   1.000
_cell.length_b   1.000
_cell.length_c   1.000
_cell.angle_alpha   90.00
_cell.angle_beta   90.00
_cell.angle_gamma   90.00
#
_symmetry.space_group_name_H-M   'P 1'
#
loop_
_entity.id
_entity.type
_entity.pdbx_description
1 polymer ?
#
loop_
_entity_poly.entity_id
_entity_poly.type
_entity_poly.pdbx_seq_one_letter_code
_entity_poly.pdbx_strand_id
1 'polypeptide(L)'
;MAKLVLVIVCMMTAATVGQAQNASLKRAAGDGDIPVFTDTYDNAEFCADGNGTGPCAIAPVDVPEFDASFVYRFLAYHAQRPFDRFSWQAFTSLMAPLDHPDQSALWESFPTRRDLFSEVTYPNPACADDLPDGHLLLASYLQSTGDVLIDQAGNFVLFETRINPVAADYIIANNLQTPAGRAAFATSGKNIDFPTGHLQADVATKVKLASADAVANDAANASGPAIPASAPGMMGAQLLKFSWRILPTADETSRDRYFTRPARISLAGDQTIDGRAKCLDVTVGLVGMHLVQRVASGNGDRWIWSSFEHIDNVPLAANARRPNSIITKQPFENGCLVPEAVEGEFAFYGGRLPTGSPANQPVSEILKWADNPPYARLASGGHPTPPDIVRCWRLFSGTAESNFVWQTKLNDSVLANYMLLGTQWIGNPGGEPFGIGEVPRFLTNSTLESFMQDQSDATCLGCHARATTDVGQNANFTFLLDPGS
;
A
#
# COMPACT_ATOMS: atom_id res chain seq x y z
N MET A 1 33.97 -43.19 40.31
CA MET A 1 32.83 -43.38 39.39
C MET A 1 31.75 -42.36 39.75
N ALA A 2 31.78 -41.19 39.12
CA ALA A 2 30.78 -40.15 39.29
C ALA A 2 29.87 -40.16 38.04
N LYS A 3 28.56 -40.31 38.28
CA LYS A 3 27.53 -40.38 37.23
C LYS A 3 27.39 -39.03 36.54
N LEU A 4 27.60 -39.03 35.23
CA LEU A 4 27.33 -37.90 34.34
C LEU A 4 25.80 -37.81 34.14
N VAL A 5 25.18 -36.74 34.64
CA VAL A 5 23.77 -36.43 34.37
C VAL A 5 23.72 -35.65 33.07
N LEU A 6 23.18 -36.28 32.03
CA LEU A 6 22.92 -35.67 30.73
C LEU A 6 21.67 -34.78 30.86
N VAL A 7 21.87 -33.46 30.92
CA VAL A 7 20.77 -32.48 30.83
C VAL A 7 20.44 -32.32 29.35
N ILE A 8 19.31 -32.91 28.94
CA ILE A 8 18.71 -32.66 27.63
C ILE A 8 18.07 -31.27 27.69
N VAL A 9 18.77 -30.28 27.15
CA VAL A 9 18.19 -28.95 26.89
C VAL A 9 17.29 -29.10 25.66
N CYS A 10 15.99 -29.22 25.90
CA CYS A 10 14.98 -29.13 24.86
C CYS A 10 14.95 -27.68 24.37
N MET A 11 15.64 -27.37 23.28
CA MET A 11 15.46 -26.11 22.56
C MET A 11 14.07 -26.13 21.93
N MET A 12 13.09 -25.58 22.64
CA MET A 12 11.85 -25.14 22.02
C MET A 12 12.18 -23.90 21.19
N THR A 13 12.29 -24.07 19.87
CA THR A 13 12.20 -22.97 18.92
C THR A 13 10.83 -22.32 19.09
N ALA A 14 10.81 -21.14 19.72
CA ALA A 14 9.63 -20.30 19.74
C ALA A 14 9.34 -19.87 18.30
N ALA A 15 8.31 -20.45 17.68
CA ALA A 15 7.76 -19.93 16.44
C ALA A 15 7.33 -18.47 16.71
N THR A 16 7.91 -17.54 15.97
CA THR A 16 7.51 -16.13 15.97
C THR A 16 6.08 -16.04 15.47
N VAL A 17 5.14 -15.92 16.40
CA VAL A 17 3.73 -15.63 16.13
C VAL A 17 3.67 -14.26 15.44
N GLY A 18 2.99 -14.17 14.29
CA GLY A 18 2.91 -12.97 13.47
C GLY A 18 2.63 -11.71 14.28
N GLN A 19 3.46 -10.70 14.10
CA GLN A 19 3.33 -9.40 14.76
C GLN A 19 2.47 -8.47 13.91
N ALA A 20 1.14 -8.61 13.99
CA ALA A 20 0.30 -7.49 13.58
C ALA A 20 0.55 -6.33 14.54
N GLN A 21 0.52 -5.08 14.08
CA GLN A 21 0.65 -3.88 14.92
C GLN A 21 -0.53 -3.66 15.90
N ASN A 22 -1.33 -4.70 16.10
CA ASN A 22 -2.20 -4.95 17.22
C ASN A 22 -1.67 -6.15 18.05
N ALA A 23 -0.37 -6.23 18.36
CA ALA A 23 0.24 -7.39 19.02
C ALA A 23 -0.26 -7.63 20.46
N SER A 24 -1.02 -6.70 21.01
CA SER A 24 -1.81 -6.86 22.25
C SER A 24 -3.19 -7.50 22.03
N LEU A 25 -3.50 -8.05 20.84
CA LEU A 25 -4.64 -8.94 20.61
C LEU A 25 -4.37 -10.32 21.24
N LYS A 26 -4.36 -10.39 22.58
CA LYS A 26 -4.64 -11.64 23.27
C LYS A 26 -6.15 -11.84 23.26
N ARG A 27 -6.59 -13.08 22.98
CA ARG A 27 -7.98 -13.52 23.16
C ARG A 27 -8.41 -13.29 24.62
N ALA A 28 -8.94 -12.11 24.95
CA ALA A 28 -9.59 -11.86 26.22
C ALA A 28 -11.09 -12.14 26.03
N ALA A 29 -11.64 -13.07 26.81
CA ALA A 29 -13.08 -13.26 26.85
C ALA A 29 -13.71 -12.05 27.56
N GLY A 30 -14.40 -11.18 26.82
CA GLY A 30 -15.23 -10.11 27.41
C GLY A 30 -15.05 -8.71 26.81
N ASP A 31 -13.98 -8.45 26.05
CA ASP A 31 -13.80 -7.14 25.41
C ASP A 31 -14.34 -7.16 23.97
N GLY A 32 -15.45 -6.45 23.75
CA GLY A 32 -16.16 -6.34 22.47
C GLY A 32 -15.39 -5.60 21.35
N ASP A 33 -14.07 -5.53 21.42
CA ASP A 33 -13.21 -4.86 20.43
C ASP A 33 -12.52 -5.83 19.46
N ILE A 34 -12.61 -7.15 19.69
CA ILE A 34 -12.01 -8.17 18.82
C ILE A 34 -13.08 -9.22 18.46
N PRO A 35 -13.41 -9.44 17.18
CA PRO A 35 -14.20 -10.59 16.78
C PRO A 35 -13.51 -11.87 17.25
N VAL A 36 -14.25 -12.76 17.89
CA VAL A 36 -13.75 -14.11 18.13
C VAL A 36 -13.69 -14.79 16.77
N PHE A 37 -12.48 -15.04 16.26
CA PHE A 37 -12.24 -15.67 14.97
C PHE A 37 -12.69 -17.13 15.02
N THR A 38 -13.92 -17.39 14.60
CA THR A 38 -14.49 -18.75 14.53
C THR A 38 -14.48 -19.32 13.12
N ASP A 39 -14.13 -18.51 12.11
CA ASP A 39 -14.20 -18.90 10.71
C ASP A 39 -13.00 -19.78 10.34
N THR A 40 -13.28 -20.87 9.61
CA THR A 40 -12.25 -21.67 8.97
C THR A 40 -11.88 -21.01 7.64
N TYR A 41 -10.61 -20.67 7.46
CA TYR A 41 -10.12 -20.10 6.21
C TYR A 41 -9.81 -21.20 5.21
N ASP A 42 -10.49 -21.17 4.08
CA ASP A 42 -10.25 -22.10 2.97
C ASP A 42 -8.88 -21.82 2.35
N ASN A 43 -8.16 -22.87 1.94
CA ASN A 43 -6.90 -22.73 1.21
C ASN A 43 -7.09 -22.00 -0.13
N ALA A 44 -8.28 -22.06 -0.72
CA ALA A 44 -8.66 -21.30 -1.91
C ALA A 44 -8.59 -19.77 -1.73
N GLU A 45 -8.50 -19.25 -0.49
CA GLU A 45 -8.36 -17.83 -0.19
C GLU A 45 -7.04 -17.24 -0.76
N PHE A 46 -5.97 -18.04 -0.82
CA PHE A 46 -4.61 -17.50 -0.96
C PHE A 46 -4.13 -17.32 -2.40
N CYS A 47 -4.67 -18.08 -3.35
CA CYS A 47 -4.35 -17.92 -4.78
C CYS A 47 -5.58 -17.44 -5.55
N ALA A 48 -5.39 -16.52 -6.49
CA ALA A 48 -6.50 -15.90 -7.20
C ALA A 48 -7.32 -16.88 -8.06
N ASP A 49 -6.72 -17.97 -8.54
CA ASP A 49 -7.44 -19.00 -9.31
C ASP A 49 -8.20 -20.01 -8.42
N GLY A 50 -8.13 -19.83 -7.09
CA GLY A 50 -8.75 -20.71 -6.10
C GLY A 50 -8.04 -22.06 -5.92
N ASN A 51 -6.87 -22.27 -6.53
CA ASN A 51 -6.12 -23.52 -6.45
C ASN A 51 -4.89 -23.40 -5.55
N GLY A 52 -4.43 -24.55 -5.05
CA GLY A 52 -3.24 -24.63 -4.22
C GLY A 52 -3.50 -24.35 -2.74
N THR A 53 -2.43 -24.26 -1.97
CA THR A 53 -2.48 -24.15 -0.50
C THR A 53 -1.85 -22.87 0.02
N GLY A 54 -1.49 -21.91 -0.82
CA GLY A 54 -0.79 -20.70 -0.41
C GLY A 54 -0.79 -19.62 -1.49
N PRO A 55 -0.16 -18.47 -1.20
CA PRO A 55 -0.04 -17.37 -2.16
C PRO A 55 0.66 -17.82 -3.44
N CYS A 56 0.30 -17.19 -4.57
CA CYS A 56 0.77 -17.60 -5.89
C CYS A 56 1.03 -16.39 -6.79
N ALA A 57 1.65 -16.62 -7.94
CA ALA A 57 1.95 -15.58 -8.94
C ALA A 57 0.73 -15.18 -9.81
N ILE A 58 -0.43 -15.81 -9.63
CA ILE A 58 -1.63 -15.50 -10.41
C ILE A 58 -2.30 -14.26 -9.80
N ALA A 59 -2.29 -13.16 -10.55
CA ALA A 59 -2.91 -11.92 -10.11
C ALA A 59 -4.44 -11.98 -10.24
N PRO A 60 -5.19 -11.46 -9.25
CA PRO A 60 -6.64 -11.35 -9.34
C PRO A 60 -7.00 -10.26 -10.35
N VAL A 61 -8.00 -10.55 -11.19
CA VAL A 61 -8.44 -9.60 -12.23
C VAL A 61 -9.76 -8.93 -11.89
N ASP A 62 -10.49 -9.46 -10.91
CA ASP A 62 -11.83 -9.01 -10.54
C ASP A 62 -12.19 -9.40 -9.09
N VAL A 63 -13.29 -8.85 -8.56
CA VAL A 63 -13.86 -9.21 -7.25
C VAL A 63 -15.24 -9.84 -7.44
N PRO A 64 -15.32 -11.14 -7.76
CA PRO A 64 -16.55 -11.80 -8.23
C PRO A 64 -17.70 -11.82 -7.21
N GLU A 65 -17.40 -11.77 -5.92
CA GLU A 65 -18.41 -11.76 -4.85
C GLU A 65 -19.09 -10.40 -4.67
N PHE A 66 -18.60 -9.36 -5.35
CA PHE A 66 -19.20 -8.05 -5.28
C PHE A 66 -20.62 -8.07 -5.83
N ASP A 67 -21.56 -7.64 -5.00
CA ASP A 67 -22.96 -7.39 -5.38
C ASP A 67 -23.30 -5.95 -4.97
N ALA A 68 -23.92 -5.16 -5.84
CA ALA A 68 -24.33 -3.79 -5.54
C ALA A 68 -25.50 -3.69 -4.52
N SER A 69 -25.88 -4.80 -3.88
CA SER A 69 -26.93 -4.91 -2.87
C SER A 69 -26.65 -4.03 -1.63
N PHE A 70 -27.69 -3.83 -0.81
CA PHE A 70 -27.67 -2.93 0.35
C PHE A 70 -26.57 -3.28 1.38
N VAL A 71 -26.10 -4.53 1.41
CA VAL A 71 -25.04 -5.02 2.31
C VAL A 71 -23.72 -4.29 2.04
N TYR A 72 -23.44 -3.95 0.80
CA TYR A 72 -22.21 -3.26 0.37
C TYR A 72 -22.31 -1.72 0.51
N ARG A 73 -23.37 -1.18 1.11
CA ARG A 73 -23.47 0.27 1.37
C ARG A 73 -22.80 0.71 2.66
N PHE A 74 -22.39 -0.23 3.50
CA PHE A 74 -21.74 0.01 4.78
C PHE A 74 -20.48 -0.84 4.92
N LEU A 75 -19.52 -0.35 5.70
CA LEU A 75 -18.37 -1.14 6.10
C LEU A 75 -18.84 -2.25 7.06
N ALA A 76 -18.99 -3.46 6.51
CA ALA A 76 -19.36 -4.67 7.23
C ALA A 76 -18.35 -5.79 6.92
N TYR A 77 -18.17 -6.71 7.86
CA TYR A 77 -17.16 -7.77 7.76
C TYR A 77 -17.27 -8.55 6.43
N HIS A 78 -18.44 -9.11 6.14
CA HIS A 78 -18.67 -9.92 4.94
C HIS A 78 -18.56 -9.11 3.63
N ALA A 79 -18.86 -7.81 3.66
CA ALA A 79 -18.74 -6.95 2.49
C ALA A 79 -17.28 -6.55 2.22
N GLN A 80 -16.46 -6.38 3.26
CA GLN A 80 -15.06 -5.95 3.12
C GLN A 80 -14.12 -7.11 2.79
N ARG A 81 -14.41 -8.32 3.27
CA ARG A 81 -13.51 -9.48 3.14
C ARG A 81 -13.10 -9.80 1.69
N PRO A 82 -14.00 -9.82 0.68
CA PRO A 82 -13.61 -10.10 -0.70
C PRO A 82 -12.59 -9.09 -1.26
N PHE A 83 -12.72 -7.82 -0.89
CA PHE A 83 -11.79 -6.77 -1.28
C PHE A 83 -10.43 -6.90 -0.59
N ASP A 84 -10.42 -7.23 0.70
CA ASP A 84 -9.17 -7.45 1.43
C ASP A 84 -8.43 -8.69 0.92
N ARG A 85 -9.15 -9.76 0.55
CA ARG A 85 -8.58 -10.93 -0.13
C ARG A 85 -7.98 -10.53 -1.48
N PHE A 86 -8.74 -9.81 -2.31
CA PHE A 86 -8.25 -9.31 -3.59
C PHE A 86 -6.96 -8.52 -3.43
N SER A 87 -6.90 -7.62 -2.44
CA SER A 87 -5.71 -6.82 -2.13
C SER A 87 -4.50 -7.67 -1.79
N TRP A 88 -4.66 -8.69 -0.94
CA TRP A 88 -3.58 -9.59 -0.57
C TRP A 88 -3.11 -10.50 -1.72
N GLN A 89 -4.04 -11.04 -2.52
CA GLN A 89 -3.72 -11.80 -3.73
C GLN A 89 -2.96 -10.91 -4.74
N ALA A 90 -3.39 -9.67 -4.93
CA ALA A 90 -2.73 -8.72 -5.82
C ALA A 90 -1.33 -8.34 -5.30
N PHE A 91 -1.18 -8.05 -4.01
CA PHE A 91 0.10 -7.74 -3.40
C PHE A 91 1.09 -8.91 -3.54
N THR A 92 0.69 -10.12 -3.16
CA THR A 92 1.58 -11.30 -3.20
C THR A 92 1.94 -11.71 -4.62
N SER A 93 1.02 -11.62 -5.58
CA SER A 93 1.33 -11.90 -6.99
C SER A 93 2.28 -10.88 -7.61
N LEU A 94 2.19 -9.60 -7.23
CA LEU A 94 3.15 -8.57 -7.66
C LEU A 94 4.54 -8.79 -7.08
N MET A 95 4.63 -9.31 -5.85
CA MET A 95 5.89 -9.59 -5.16
C MET A 95 6.51 -10.94 -5.54
N ALA A 96 5.83 -11.76 -6.35
CA ALA A 96 6.34 -13.07 -6.76
C ALA A 96 7.61 -12.93 -7.64
N PRO A 97 8.56 -13.89 -7.56
CA PRO A 97 8.51 -15.15 -6.80
C PRO A 97 8.78 -14.96 -5.29
N LEU A 98 7.88 -15.49 -4.45
CA LEU A 98 7.92 -15.27 -3.00
C LEU A 98 9.00 -16.09 -2.27
N ASP A 99 9.39 -17.21 -2.87
CA ASP A 99 10.41 -18.16 -2.43
C ASP A 99 11.83 -17.76 -2.89
N HIS A 100 11.92 -16.81 -3.82
CA HIS A 100 13.17 -16.29 -4.37
C HIS A 100 13.19 -14.76 -4.36
N PRO A 101 13.19 -14.12 -3.17
CA PRO A 101 13.08 -12.67 -3.03
C PRO A 101 14.28 -11.89 -3.61
N ASP A 102 15.38 -12.59 -3.92
CA ASP A 102 16.56 -12.10 -4.64
C ASP A 102 16.32 -11.92 -6.14
N GLN A 103 15.29 -12.57 -6.70
CA GLN A 103 14.87 -12.38 -8.09
C GLN A 103 13.99 -11.13 -8.23
N SER A 104 13.96 -10.57 -9.43
CA SER A 104 13.08 -9.46 -9.75
C SER A 104 11.63 -9.86 -9.58
N ALA A 105 10.91 -9.04 -8.81
CA ALA A 105 9.48 -9.18 -8.62
C ALA A 105 8.72 -8.73 -9.87
N LEU A 106 7.51 -9.23 -10.08
CA LEU A 106 6.69 -8.92 -11.27
C LEU A 106 6.56 -7.41 -11.52
N TRP A 107 6.35 -6.62 -10.46
CA TRP A 107 6.18 -5.17 -10.56
C TRP A 107 7.41 -4.43 -11.11
N GLU A 108 8.61 -5.00 -11.01
CA GLU A 108 9.85 -4.35 -11.49
C GLU A 108 9.88 -4.23 -13.01
N SER A 109 9.13 -5.10 -13.72
CA SER A 109 8.97 -5.04 -15.18
C SER A 109 8.05 -3.90 -15.65
N PHE A 110 7.31 -3.27 -14.73
CA PHE A 110 6.35 -2.25 -15.09
C PHE A 110 7.07 -0.91 -15.35
N PRO A 111 6.73 -0.17 -16.42
CA PRO A 111 7.31 1.14 -16.67
C PRO A 111 7.03 2.11 -15.52
N THR A 112 7.97 2.99 -15.27
CA THR A 112 7.83 4.11 -14.34
C THR A 112 7.13 5.30 -15.01
N ARG A 113 6.75 6.31 -14.21
CA ARG A 113 6.27 7.61 -14.76
C ARG A 113 7.30 8.24 -15.70
N ARG A 114 8.60 8.07 -15.45
CA ARG A 114 9.68 8.66 -16.28
C ARG A 114 9.87 7.92 -17.61
N ASP A 115 9.56 6.64 -17.66
CA ASP A 115 9.59 5.86 -18.90
C ASP A 115 8.44 6.23 -19.83
N LEU A 116 7.28 6.57 -19.26
CA LEU A 116 6.08 6.92 -20.04
C LEU A 116 6.03 8.39 -20.45
N PHE A 117 6.45 9.32 -19.58
CA PHE A 117 6.33 10.76 -19.81
C PHE A 117 7.71 11.39 -19.93
N SER A 118 8.15 11.69 -21.16
CA SER A 118 9.48 12.29 -21.44
C SER A 118 9.68 13.67 -20.79
N GLU A 119 8.59 14.30 -20.36
CA GLU A 119 8.58 15.57 -19.62
C GLU A 119 9.12 15.42 -18.20
N VAL A 120 9.05 14.21 -17.63
CA VAL A 120 9.53 13.90 -16.28
C VAL A 120 10.92 13.30 -16.38
N THR A 121 11.94 14.13 -16.25
CA THR A 121 13.34 13.70 -16.36
C THR A 121 13.92 13.31 -15.01
N TYR A 122 15.04 12.58 -15.05
CA TYR A 122 15.87 12.36 -13.87
C TYR A 122 16.67 13.63 -13.54
N PRO A 123 16.76 14.05 -12.26
CA PRO A 123 17.51 15.24 -11.86
C PRO A 123 18.98 15.21 -12.29
N ASN A 124 19.59 14.03 -12.27
CA ASN A 124 20.90 13.75 -12.84
C ASN A 124 20.80 12.56 -13.81
N PRO A 125 20.68 12.80 -15.13
CA PRO A 125 20.54 11.75 -16.13
C PRO A 125 21.72 10.77 -16.17
N ALA A 126 22.94 11.21 -15.80
CA ALA A 126 24.13 10.37 -15.82
C ALA A 126 24.04 9.18 -14.84
N CYS A 127 23.13 9.21 -13.87
CA CYS A 127 22.93 8.09 -12.96
C CYS A 127 22.38 6.82 -13.64
N ALA A 128 21.86 6.93 -14.87
CA ALA A 128 21.38 5.80 -15.64
C ALA A 128 22.48 5.11 -16.47
N ASP A 129 23.59 5.79 -16.77
CA ASP A 129 24.56 5.34 -17.79
C ASP A 129 25.27 4.02 -17.41
N ASP A 130 25.46 3.76 -16.11
CA ASP A 130 26.13 2.58 -15.56
C ASP A 130 25.33 1.96 -14.39
N LEU A 131 24.00 2.08 -14.43
CA LEU A 131 23.12 1.49 -13.41
C LEU A 131 23.26 -0.05 -13.43
N PRO A 132 23.67 -0.69 -12.32
CA PRO A 132 23.81 -2.14 -12.31
C PRO A 132 22.45 -2.85 -12.43
N ASP A 133 22.46 -4.04 -13.05
CA ASP A 133 21.25 -4.86 -13.19
C ASP A 133 20.56 -5.08 -11.83
N GLY A 134 19.23 -5.00 -11.83
CA GLY A 134 18.40 -5.13 -10.63
C GLY A 134 18.39 -3.90 -9.69
N HIS A 135 19.14 -2.83 -9.98
CA HIS A 135 19.04 -1.59 -9.21
C HIS A 135 17.83 -0.76 -9.64
N LEU A 136 17.11 -0.23 -8.66
CA LEU A 136 16.11 0.79 -8.89
C LEU A 136 16.78 2.15 -9.15
N LEU A 137 16.26 2.95 -10.08
CA LEU A 137 16.69 4.33 -10.28
C LEU A 137 15.64 5.31 -9.71
N LEU A 138 15.91 5.83 -8.52
CA LEU A 138 14.98 6.62 -7.72
C LEU A 138 15.35 8.11 -7.77
N ALA A 139 14.35 8.99 -7.74
CA ALA A 139 14.57 10.44 -7.80
C ALA A 139 13.49 11.29 -7.10
N SER A 140 12.43 10.67 -6.61
CA SER A 140 11.33 11.38 -5.94
C SER A 140 11.40 11.13 -4.44
N TYR A 141 11.31 12.19 -3.63
CA TYR A 141 11.30 12.14 -2.16
C TYR A 141 10.31 13.13 -1.54
N LEU A 142 9.40 13.67 -2.36
CA LEU A 142 8.30 14.53 -1.95
C LEU A 142 7.00 13.72 -1.96
N GLN A 143 6.20 13.86 -0.91
CA GLN A 143 4.83 13.36 -0.87
C GLN A 143 3.95 14.19 -1.80
N SER A 144 2.71 13.73 -2.05
CA SER A 144 1.76 14.45 -2.90
C SER A 144 1.39 15.85 -2.35
N THR A 145 1.61 16.08 -1.05
CA THR A 145 1.43 17.39 -0.40
C THR A 145 2.61 18.35 -0.61
N GLY A 146 3.72 17.86 -1.17
CA GLY A 146 4.98 18.60 -1.33
C GLY A 146 5.92 18.47 -0.11
N ASP A 147 5.50 17.80 0.96
CA ASP A 147 6.32 17.61 2.15
C ASP A 147 7.36 16.49 1.99
N VAL A 148 8.43 16.56 2.77
CA VAL A 148 9.48 15.53 2.86
C VAL A 148 9.27 14.69 4.11
N LEU A 149 9.25 13.37 3.95
CA LEU A 149 9.34 12.42 5.06
C LEU A 149 10.80 11.97 5.25
N ILE A 150 11.28 12.02 6.50
CA ILE A 150 12.54 11.41 6.92
C ILE A 150 12.28 10.39 8.03
N ASP A 151 13.05 9.30 8.05
CA ASP A 151 12.98 8.29 9.10
C ASP A 151 13.69 8.74 10.39
N GLN A 152 13.55 7.96 11.47
CA GLN A 152 14.18 8.26 12.75
C GLN A 152 15.72 8.21 12.72
N ALA A 153 16.29 7.57 11.69
CA ALA A 153 17.73 7.59 11.43
C ALA A 153 18.18 8.85 10.66
N GLY A 154 17.27 9.71 10.20
CA GLY A 154 17.59 10.94 9.48
C GLY A 154 17.83 10.75 7.98
N ASN A 155 17.26 9.70 7.38
CA ASN A 155 17.30 9.46 5.94
C ASN A 155 15.96 9.79 5.28
N PHE A 156 16.01 10.28 4.05
CA PHE A 156 14.82 10.52 3.25
C PHE A 156 14.08 9.22 2.93
N VAL A 157 12.75 9.31 2.85
CA VAL A 157 11.91 8.30 2.20
C VAL A 157 11.80 8.64 0.72
N LEU A 158 12.02 7.63 -0.12
CA LEU A 158 11.96 7.74 -1.57
C LEU A 158 10.63 7.19 -2.08
N PHE A 159 10.14 7.73 -3.19
CA PHE A 159 8.88 7.34 -3.80
C PHE A 159 9.08 6.91 -5.25
N GLU A 160 8.30 5.93 -5.67
CA GLU A 160 8.27 5.46 -7.06
C GLU A 160 6.84 5.12 -7.48
N THR A 161 6.51 5.39 -8.74
CA THR A 161 5.25 4.97 -9.34
C THR A 161 5.52 4.01 -10.49
N ARG A 162 4.84 2.87 -10.50
CA ARG A 162 4.89 1.84 -11.55
C ARG A 162 3.52 1.69 -12.20
N ILE A 163 3.49 1.51 -13.51
CA ILE A 163 2.28 1.48 -14.32
C ILE A 163 2.23 0.14 -15.04
N ASN A 164 1.20 -0.67 -14.82
CA ASN A 164 1.14 -1.97 -15.49
C ASN A 164 1.02 -1.81 -17.02
N PRO A 165 1.38 -2.84 -17.82
CA PRO A 165 1.31 -2.76 -19.27
C PRO A 165 -0.06 -2.35 -19.81
N VAL A 166 -1.15 -2.81 -19.19
CA VAL A 166 -2.52 -2.45 -19.60
C VAL A 166 -2.77 -0.94 -19.55
N ALA A 167 -2.35 -0.27 -18.47
CA ALA A 167 -2.48 1.17 -18.33
C ALA A 167 -1.49 1.92 -19.23
N ALA A 168 -0.26 1.44 -19.35
CA ALA A 168 0.76 2.03 -20.21
C ALA A 168 0.34 2.01 -21.70
N ASP A 169 -0.13 0.86 -22.18
CA ASP A 169 -0.59 0.68 -23.56
C ASP A 169 -1.78 1.59 -23.87
N TYR A 170 -2.70 1.76 -22.91
CA TYR A 170 -3.82 2.71 -23.05
C TYR A 170 -3.32 4.15 -23.23
N ILE A 171 -2.36 4.58 -22.41
CA ILE A 171 -1.77 5.93 -22.48
C ILE A 171 -1.15 6.15 -23.87
N ILE A 172 -0.33 5.20 -24.32
CA ILE A 172 0.39 5.27 -25.60
C ILE A 172 -0.59 5.27 -26.79
N ALA A 173 -1.56 4.34 -26.79
CA ALA A 173 -2.52 4.19 -27.88
C ALA A 173 -3.41 5.44 -28.06
N ASN A 174 -3.63 6.21 -26.98
CA ASN A 174 -4.41 7.44 -27.00
C ASN A 174 -3.55 8.72 -27.06
N ASN A 175 -2.23 8.59 -27.23
CA ASN A 175 -1.28 9.69 -27.29
C ASN A 175 -1.28 10.59 -26.02
N LEU A 176 -1.58 10.03 -24.85
CA LEU A 176 -1.70 10.80 -23.60
C LEU A 176 -0.33 11.09 -22.93
N GLN A 177 0.76 10.54 -23.47
CA GLN A 177 2.12 10.73 -22.97
C GLN A 177 2.72 12.12 -23.26
N THR A 178 2.10 12.92 -24.14
CA THR A 178 2.60 14.27 -24.49
C THR A 178 1.56 15.35 -24.18
N PRO A 179 1.97 16.60 -23.89
CA PRO A 179 1.02 17.71 -23.66
C PRO A 179 0.12 17.95 -24.88
N ALA A 180 0.71 17.91 -26.07
CA ALA A 180 -0.02 18.10 -27.32
C ALA A 180 -1.06 16.99 -27.54
N GLY A 181 -0.72 15.75 -27.19
CA GLY A 181 -1.63 14.62 -27.32
C GLY A 181 -2.76 14.64 -26.28
N ARG A 182 -2.48 15.01 -25.02
CA ARG A 182 -3.53 15.25 -24.01
C ARG A 182 -4.47 16.38 -24.42
N ALA A 183 -3.93 17.51 -24.92
CA ALA A 183 -4.73 18.61 -25.43
C ALA A 183 -5.62 18.19 -26.62
N ALA A 184 -5.07 17.42 -27.56
CA ALA A 184 -5.82 16.89 -28.70
C ALA A 184 -6.91 15.89 -28.27
N PHE A 185 -6.60 15.00 -27.32
CA PHE A 185 -7.56 14.05 -26.77
C PHE A 185 -8.72 14.77 -26.07
N ALA A 186 -8.42 15.76 -25.22
CA ALA A 186 -9.42 16.60 -24.57
C ALA A 186 -10.31 17.34 -25.59
N THR A 187 -9.70 17.92 -26.64
CA THR A 187 -10.44 18.62 -27.71
C THR A 187 -11.36 17.68 -28.51
N SER A 188 -11.02 16.39 -28.60
CA SER A 188 -11.86 15.40 -29.29
C SER A 188 -13.19 15.11 -28.59
N GLY A 189 -13.35 15.52 -27.32
CA GLY A 189 -14.53 15.26 -26.51
C GLY A 189 -14.66 13.82 -25.99
N LYS A 190 -13.67 12.96 -26.23
CA LYS A 190 -13.61 11.61 -25.64
C LYS A 190 -13.28 11.68 -24.15
N ASN A 191 -13.84 10.76 -23.37
CA ASN A 191 -13.46 10.59 -21.97
C ASN A 191 -12.21 9.72 -21.86
N ILE A 192 -11.33 10.05 -20.91
CA ILE A 192 -10.26 9.15 -20.49
C ILE A 192 -10.92 8.03 -19.69
N ASP A 193 -10.69 6.79 -20.11
CA ASP A 193 -11.38 5.61 -19.64
C ASP A 193 -10.45 4.39 -19.71
N PHE A 194 -9.67 4.18 -18.65
CA PHE A 194 -8.69 3.10 -18.59
C PHE A 194 -9.33 1.70 -18.64
N PRO A 195 -8.64 0.67 -19.17
CA PRO A 195 -9.22 -0.67 -19.30
C PRO A 195 -9.63 -1.29 -17.94
N THR A 196 -10.73 -2.02 -17.95
CA THR A 196 -11.31 -2.69 -16.77
C THR A 196 -10.97 -4.18 -16.76
N GLY A 197 -10.49 -4.69 -15.62
CA GLY A 197 -10.21 -6.11 -15.43
C GLY A 197 -11.47 -6.94 -15.29
N HIS A 198 -11.46 -8.17 -15.82
CA HIS A 198 -12.62 -9.07 -15.77
C HIS A 198 -12.22 -10.53 -15.96
N LEU A 199 -12.96 -11.45 -15.33
CA LEU A 199 -12.77 -12.89 -15.49
C LEU A 199 -12.95 -13.35 -16.94
N GLN A 200 -12.24 -14.43 -17.32
CA GLN A 200 -12.56 -15.15 -18.56
C GLN A 200 -14.01 -15.62 -18.54
N ALA A 201 -14.66 -15.64 -19.70
CA ALA A 201 -16.11 -15.84 -19.80
C ALA A 201 -16.57 -17.18 -19.17
N ASP A 202 -15.83 -18.26 -19.36
CA ASP A 202 -16.14 -19.57 -18.80
C ASP A 202 -15.97 -19.61 -17.27
N VAL A 203 -14.94 -18.95 -16.74
CA VAL A 203 -14.71 -18.78 -15.30
C VAL A 203 -15.82 -17.94 -14.68
N ALA A 204 -16.17 -16.81 -15.31
CA ALA A 204 -17.25 -15.93 -14.88
C ALA A 204 -18.61 -16.66 -14.84
N THR A 205 -18.89 -17.52 -15.83
CA THR A 205 -20.10 -18.35 -15.83
C THR A 205 -20.10 -19.35 -14.67
N LYS A 206 -18.98 -20.05 -14.40
CA LYS A 206 -18.87 -20.99 -13.29
C LYS A 206 -19.07 -20.31 -11.93
N VAL A 207 -18.45 -19.16 -11.75
CA VAL A 207 -18.61 -18.34 -10.54
C VAL A 207 -20.06 -17.93 -10.33
N LYS A 208 -20.74 -17.42 -11.37
CA LYS A 208 -22.16 -17.04 -11.27
C LYS A 208 -23.07 -18.22 -10.92
N LEU A 209 -22.81 -19.40 -11.48
CA LEU A 209 -23.57 -20.62 -11.17
C LEU A 209 -23.36 -21.07 -9.72
N ALA A 210 -22.11 -21.10 -9.26
CA ALA A 210 -21.78 -21.46 -7.87
C ALA A 210 -22.44 -20.50 -6.85
N SER A 211 -22.43 -19.20 -7.14
CA SER A 211 -23.10 -18.20 -6.30
C SER A 211 -24.62 -18.36 -6.30
N ALA A 212 -25.24 -18.76 -7.42
CA ALA A 212 -26.69 -19.00 -7.47
C ALA A 212 -27.10 -20.27 -6.69
N ASP A 213 -26.29 -21.34 -6.77
CA ASP A 213 -26.54 -22.58 -6.04
C ASP A 213 -26.34 -22.44 -4.53
N ALA A 214 -25.43 -21.56 -4.09
CA ALA A 214 -25.24 -21.20 -2.68
C ALA A 214 -26.44 -20.42 -2.09
N VAL A 215 -27.19 -19.70 -2.92
CA VAL A 215 -28.42 -18.99 -2.50
C VAL A 215 -29.64 -19.93 -2.46
N ALA A 216 -29.59 -21.06 -3.18
CA ALA A 216 -30.70 -22.00 -3.31
C ALA A 216 -30.70 -23.16 -2.31
N ASN A 217 -29.57 -23.47 -1.65
CA ASN A 217 -29.43 -24.63 -0.75
C ASN A 217 -28.87 -24.26 0.63
N ASP A 218 -29.42 -24.85 1.69
CA ASP A 218 -28.81 -24.89 3.02
C ASP A 218 -27.38 -25.42 2.92
N ALA A 219 -26.44 -24.78 3.62
CA ALA A 219 -24.98 -24.88 3.51
C ALA A 219 -24.34 -26.28 3.67
N ALA A 220 -25.13 -27.36 3.71
CA ALA A 220 -24.67 -28.73 3.90
C ALA A 220 -24.34 -29.49 2.60
N ASN A 221 -24.70 -28.98 1.41
CA ASN A 221 -24.58 -29.73 0.14
C ASN A 221 -23.90 -28.99 -1.04
N ALA A 222 -23.23 -27.86 -0.81
CA ALA A 222 -22.48 -27.19 -1.88
C ALA A 222 -21.18 -27.96 -2.22
N SER A 223 -21.04 -28.41 -3.46
CA SER A 223 -19.88 -29.18 -3.96
C SER A 223 -18.82 -28.33 -4.69
N GLY A 224 -18.88 -26.99 -4.56
CA GLY A 224 -17.89 -26.04 -5.07
C GLY A 224 -16.96 -25.51 -3.97
N PRO A 225 -15.83 -24.86 -4.33
CA PRO A 225 -15.01 -24.13 -3.36
C PRO A 225 -15.86 -23.06 -2.66
N ALA A 226 -15.66 -22.89 -1.36
CA ALA A 226 -16.42 -21.93 -0.57
C ALA A 226 -16.16 -20.46 -1.00
N ILE A 227 -15.06 -20.23 -1.72
CA ILE A 227 -14.60 -18.93 -2.21
C ILE A 227 -14.50 -18.98 -3.75
N PRO A 228 -15.25 -18.13 -4.48
CA PRO A 228 -15.09 -17.93 -5.91
C PRO A 228 -13.68 -17.48 -6.35
N ALA A 229 -13.21 -18.04 -7.47
CA ALA A 229 -11.94 -17.65 -8.08
C ALA A 229 -12.03 -16.25 -8.72
N SER A 230 -11.01 -15.42 -8.49
CA SER A 230 -10.81 -14.07 -9.04
C SER A 230 -9.88 -14.04 -10.27
N ALA A 231 -9.44 -15.20 -10.74
CA ALA A 231 -8.61 -15.42 -11.92
C ALA A 231 -8.88 -16.83 -12.52
N PRO A 232 -8.45 -17.13 -13.77
CA PRO A 232 -7.81 -16.24 -14.74
C PRO A 232 -8.80 -15.27 -15.43
N GLY A 233 -8.23 -14.22 -16.03
CA GLY A 233 -9.00 -13.18 -16.70
C GLY A 233 -8.13 -12.18 -17.45
N MET A 234 -8.77 -11.13 -17.92
CA MET A 234 -8.10 -9.96 -18.48
C MET A 234 -7.77 -8.99 -17.36
N MET A 235 -6.51 -8.60 -17.25
CA MET A 235 -6.06 -7.62 -16.26
C MET A 235 -6.60 -6.21 -16.61
N GLY A 236 -6.98 -5.46 -15.58
CA GLY A 236 -7.35 -4.05 -15.72
C GLY A 236 -6.15 -3.11 -15.66
N ALA A 237 -6.37 -1.82 -15.86
CA ALA A 237 -5.36 -0.82 -15.55
C ALA A 237 -5.00 -0.88 -14.07
N GLN A 238 -3.70 -0.88 -13.79
CA GLN A 238 -3.17 -0.96 -12.44
C GLN A 238 -2.02 0.04 -12.26
N LEU A 239 -2.06 0.76 -11.14
CA LEU A 239 -1.09 1.77 -10.73
C LEU A 239 -0.55 1.42 -9.35
N LEU A 240 0.76 1.42 -9.22
CA LEU A 240 1.45 1.12 -7.97
C LEU A 240 2.23 2.36 -7.54
N LYS A 241 2.15 2.74 -6.27
CA LYS A 241 3.00 3.78 -5.68
C LYS A 241 3.70 3.22 -4.46
N PHE A 242 5.03 3.24 -4.47
CA PHE A 242 5.87 2.69 -3.42
C PHE A 242 6.49 3.81 -2.58
N SER A 243 6.69 3.55 -1.29
CA SER A 243 7.56 4.31 -0.40
C SER A 243 8.69 3.41 0.10
N TRP A 244 9.91 3.91 -0.02
CA TRP A 244 11.16 3.19 0.19
C TRP A 244 11.98 3.89 1.28
N ARG A 245 12.33 3.15 2.33
CA ARG A 245 13.23 3.62 3.38
C ARG A 245 14.66 3.24 3.01
N ILE A 246 15.61 4.17 3.13
CA ILE A 246 17.04 3.87 3.00
C ILE A 246 17.49 3.08 4.24
N LEU A 247 17.96 1.86 4.06
CA LEU A 247 18.39 0.99 5.14
C LEU A 247 19.87 1.22 5.44
N PRO A 248 20.25 1.51 6.71
CA PRO A 248 21.66 1.66 7.09
C PRO A 248 22.48 0.39 6.79
N THR A 249 23.70 0.57 6.26
CA THR A 249 24.60 -0.55 5.95
C THR A 249 25.12 -1.29 7.19
N ALA A 250 25.12 -0.65 8.36
CA ALA A 250 25.68 -1.18 9.59
C ALA A 250 24.74 -2.13 10.36
N ASP A 251 23.50 -2.35 9.88
CA ASP A 251 22.49 -3.15 10.56
C ASP A 251 21.89 -4.20 9.61
N GLU A 252 22.67 -5.24 9.34
CA GLU A 252 22.24 -6.38 8.51
C GLU A 252 20.99 -7.07 9.10
N THR A 253 20.90 -7.18 10.42
CA THR A 253 19.76 -7.79 11.12
C THR A 253 18.45 -7.02 10.94
N SER A 254 18.48 -5.69 10.85
CA SER A 254 17.28 -4.91 10.54
C SER A 254 16.83 -5.09 9.10
N ARG A 255 17.76 -5.35 8.15
CA ARG A 255 17.45 -5.51 6.72
C ARG A 255 16.62 -6.76 6.43
N ASP A 256 16.84 -7.85 7.16
CA ASP A 256 16.13 -9.13 6.96
C ASP A 256 14.61 -9.02 7.20
N ARG A 257 14.14 -7.96 7.86
CA ARG A 257 12.71 -7.71 8.09
C ARG A 257 12.01 -7.04 6.91
N TYR A 258 12.76 -6.43 6.00
CA TYR A 258 12.20 -5.67 4.88
C TYR A 258 12.34 -6.42 3.56
N PHE A 259 11.36 -6.25 2.69
CA PHE A 259 11.54 -6.53 1.27
C PHE A 259 12.49 -5.47 0.69
N THR A 260 13.70 -5.88 0.28
CA THR A 260 14.78 -4.96 -0.07
C THR A 260 15.11 -4.97 -1.56
N ARG A 261 15.61 -3.83 -2.05
CA ARG A 261 16.21 -3.69 -3.37
C ARG A 261 17.46 -2.82 -3.30
N PRO A 262 18.51 -3.11 -4.10
CA PRO A 262 19.53 -2.12 -4.34
C PRO A 262 18.94 -0.96 -5.17
N ALA A 263 19.39 0.26 -4.91
CA ALA A 263 18.88 1.43 -5.60
C ALA A 263 19.96 2.49 -5.76
N ARG A 264 19.85 3.26 -6.85
CA ARG A 264 20.62 4.48 -7.11
C ARG A 264 19.71 5.68 -7.06
N ILE A 265 20.06 6.67 -6.24
CA ILE A 265 19.32 7.92 -6.10
C ILE A 265 19.93 8.97 -7.03
N SER A 266 19.14 9.51 -7.95
CA SER A 266 19.51 10.59 -8.86
C SER A 266 19.15 11.95 -8.27
N LEU A 267 20.16 12.80 -8.06
CA LEU A 267 20.03 14.11 -7.42
C LEU A 267 20.68 15.21 -8.26
N ALA A 268 19.97 16.34 -8.43
CA ALA A 268 20.51 17.56 -9.00
C ALA A 268 21.27 18.38 -7.95
N GLY A 269 22.13 19.30 -8.42
CA GLY A 269 23.01 20.08 -7.53
C GLY A 269 22.24 20.94 -6.53
N ASP A 270 21.12 21.52 -6.92
CA ASP A 270 20.25 22.30 -6.05
C ASP A 270 19.60 21.47 -4.94
N GLN A 271 19.55 20.14 -5.05
CA GLN A 271 19.03 19.25 -4.01
C GLN A 271 20.08 18.87 -2.97
N THR A 272 21.37 19.11 -3.24
CA THR A 272 22.50 18.68 -2.40
C THR A 272 23.08 19.83 -1.58
N ILE A 273 23.75 19.49 -0.47
CA ILE A 273 24.36 20.50 0.43
C ILE A 273 25.61 21.15 -0.17
N ASP A 274 26.35 20.45 -1.05
CA ASP A 274 27.57 20.93 -1.69
C ASP A 274 27.33 21.52 -3.10
N GLY A 275 26.08 21.55 -3.55
CA GLY A 275 25.68 22.12 -4.83
C GLY A 275 26.00 21.26 -6.06
N ARG A 276 26.38 19.99 -5.89
CA ARG A 276 26.81 19.10 -6.98
C ARG A 276 25.78 18.01 -7.24
N ALA A 277 25.50 17.73 -8.50
CA ALA A 277 24.66 16.58 -8.87
C ALA A 277 25.31 15.27 -8.38
N LYS A 278 24.51 14.31 -7.92
CA LYS A 278 24.98 13.06 -7.31
C LYS A 278 24.19 11.85 -7.80
N CYS A 279 24.86 10.70 -7.74
CA CYS A 279 24.27 9.37 -7.81
C CYS A 279 24.66 8.66 -6.52
N LEU A 280 23.68 8.32 -5.67
CA LEU A 280 23.95 7.67 -4.39
C LEU A 280 23.44 6.23 -4.43
N ASP A 281 24.35 5.27 -4.32
CA ASP A 281 24.00 3.85 -4.25
C ASP A 281 23.67 3.46 -2.80
N VAL A 282 22.50 2.86 -2.63
CA VAL A 282 21.92 2.51 -1.33
C VAL A 282 21.20 1.17 -1.40
N THR A 283 20.90 0.57 -0.25
CA THR A 283 19.85 -0.45 -0.14
C THR A 283 18.60 0.21 0.40
N VAL A 284 17.46 -0.04 -0.24
CA VAL A 284 16.16 0.40 0.23
C VAL A 284 15.30 -0.77 0.70
N GLY A 285 14.46 -0.53 1.70
CA GLY A 285 13.41 -1.44 2.17
C GLY A 285 12.04 -0.86 1.92
N LEU A 286 11.10 -1.69 1.45
CA LEU A 286 9.72 -1.28 1.23
C LEU A 286 9.08 -0.94 2.59
N VAL A 287 8.52 0.25 2.72
CA VAL A 287 7.80 0.68 3.94
C VAL A 287 6.34 0.97 3.69
N GLY A 288 5.93 1.23 2.45
CA GLY A 288 4.52 1.42 2.11
C GLY A 288 4.25 1.28 0.63
N MET A 289 3.01 0.93 0.30
CA MET A 289 2.58 0.72 -1.07
C MET A 289 1.09 1.04 -1.22
N HIS A 290 0.75 1.84 -2.22
CA HIS A 290 -0.59 1.85 -2.79
C HIS A 290 -0.62 0.95 -4.03
N LEU A 291 -1.66 0.14 -4.12
CA LEU A 291 -2.00 -0.69 -5.26
C LEU A 291 -3.41 -0.32 -5.67
N VAL A 292 -3.56 0.17 -6.90
CA VAL A 292 -4.86 0.61 -7.40
C VAL A 292 -5.15 -0.13 -8.69
N GLN A 293 -6.27 -0.83 -8.75
CA GLN A 293 -6.66 -1.62 -9.91
C GLN A 293 -8.10 -1.35 -10.31
N ARG A 294 -8.35 -1.21 -11.61
CA ARG A 294 -9.68 -1.09 -12.16
C ARG A 294 -10.27 -2.47 -12.47
N VAL A 295 -11.46 -2.76 -11.95
CA VAL A 295 -12.13 -4.07 -12.06
C VAL A 295 -13.58 -3.93 -12.49
N ALA A 296 -14.16 -4.98 -13.07
CA ALA A 296 -15.53 -4.97 -13.58
C ALA A 296 -16.56 -5.14 -12.47
N SER A 297 -16.24 -5.98 -11.48
CA SER A 297 -17.05 -6.23 -10.31
C SER A 297 -16.71 -5.20 -9.23
N GLY A 298 -17.50 -4.14 -9.25
CA GLY A 298 -17.48 -2.96 -8.39
C GLY A 298 -18.71 -2.14 -8.77
N ASN A 299 -19.10 -1.11 -8.02
CA ASN A 299 -20.30 -0.32 -8.35
C ASN A 299 -20.06 0.57 -9.61
N GLY A 300 -19.92 -0.05 -10.79
CA GLY A 300 -19.56 0.54 -12.08
C GLY A 300 -18.07 0.46 -12.43
N ASP A 301 -17.60 1.43 -13.23
CA ASP A 301 -16.23 1.63 -13.73
C ASP A 301 -15.20 2.02 -12.65
N ARG A 302 -15.21 1.33 -11.51
CA ARG A 302 -14.58 1.82 -10.28
C ARG A 302 -13.20 1.19 -10.04
N TRP A 303 -12.36 1.97 -9.38
CA TRP A 303 -11.05 1.56 -8.92
C TRP A 303 -11.16 0.95 -7.52
N ILE A 304 -10.46 -0.16 -7.32
CA ILE A 304 -10.15 -0.71 -5.99
C ILE A 304 -8.81 -0.14 -5.56
N TRP A 305 -8.76 0.41 -4.36
CA TRP A 305 -7.56 1.00 -3.77
C TRP A 305 -7.11 0.21 -2.55
N SER A 306 -5.95 -0.41 -2.62
CA SER A 306 -5.35 -1.18 -1.54
C SER A 306 -4.12 -0.45 -1.01
N SER A 307 -4.02 -0.28 0.31
CA SER A 307 -2.86 0.36 0.96
C SER A 307 -2.16 -0.61 1.90
N PHE A 308 -0.86 -0.83 1.71
CA PHE A 308 -0.01 -1.71 2.51
C PHE A 308 1.11 -0.93 3.20
N GLU A 309 1.52 -1.40 4.37
CA GLU A 309 2.64 -0.85 5.14
C GLU A 309 3.47 -1.94 5.82
N HIS A 310 4.73 -1.62 6.11
CA HIS A 310 5.53 -2.41 7.05
C HIS A 310 5.04 -2.21 8.50
N ILE A 311 4.99 -3.30 9.27
CA ILE A 311 4.47 -3.32 10.65
C ILE A 311 5.33 -2.53 11.66
N ASP A 312 6.55 -2.15 11.31
CA ASP A 312 7.42 -1.35 12.20
C ASP A 312 7.46 0.13 11.82
N ASN A 313 6.50 0.63 11.01
CA ASN A 313 6.51 2.02 10.59
C ASN A 313 6.22 3.00 11.74
N VAL A 314 5.02 2.88 12.34
CA VAL A 314 4.48 3.88 13.28
C VAL A 314 3.52 3.26 14.30
N PRO A 315 3.45 3.72 15.56
CA PRO A 315 2.42 3.30 16.50
C PRO A 315 1.04 3.89 16.14
N LEU A 316 -0.01 3.42 16.81
CA LEU A 316 -1.32 4.08 16.78
C LEU A 316 -1.28 5.41 17.55
N ALA A 317 -2.01 6.41 17.04
CA ALA A 317 -2.23 7.67 17.76
C ALA A 317 -3.06 7.46 19.04
N ALA A 318 -2.86 8.31 20.06
CA ALA A 318 -3.63 8.26 21.31
C ALA A 318 -5.14 8.40 21.06
N ASN A 319 -5.52 9.22 20.08
CA ASN A 319 -6.88 9.50 19.67
C ASN A 319 -7.28 8.76 18.38
N ALA A 320 -6.61 7.66 18.03
CA ALA A 320 -6.85 6.94 16.78
C ALA A 320 -8.32 6.49 16.63
N ARG A 321 -8.90 6.71 15.45
CA ARG A 321 -10.32 6.50 15.15
C ARG A 321 -10.56 5.32 14.22
N ARG A 322 -11.80 4.81 14.20
CA ARG A 322 -12.20 3.80 13.22
C ARG A 322 -12.38 4.46 11.85
N PRO A 323 -12.09 3.76 10.74
CA PRO A 323 -12.05 4.36 9.41
C PRO A 323 -13.43 4.73 8.84
N ASN A 324 -14.51 4.36 9.55
CA ASN A 324 -15.89 4.74 9.24
C ASN A 324 -16.51 5.68 10.31
N SER A 325 -15.70 6.47 11.03
CA SER A 325 -16.16 7.46 12.01
C SER A 325 -16.79 8.70 11.35
N ILE A 326 -17.88 8.51 10.61
CA ILE A 326 -18.55 9.50 9.74
C ILE A 326 -19.48 10.51 10.44
N ILE A 327 -19.59 10.44 11.77
CA ILE A 327 -20.53 11.29 12.55
C ILE A 327 -19.95 12.70 12.79
N THR A 328 -18.63 12.88 12.69
CA THR A 328 -17.96 14.17 12.89
C THR A 328 -17.41 14.71 11.57
N LYS A 329 -17.61 16.02 11.33
CA LYS A 329 -17.05 16.73 10.16
C LYS A 329 -15.55 16.98 10.27
N GLN A 330 -15.03 17.01 11.49
CA GLN A 330 -13.62 17.15 11.81
C GLN A 330 -13.23 15.98 12.72
N PRO A 331 -12.75 14.87 12.15
CA PRO A 331 -12.35 13.71 12.94
C PRO A 331 -11.24 14.03 13.95
N PHE A 332 -10.34 14.95 13.62
CA PHE A 332 -9.19 15.28 14.45
C PHE A 332 -9.03 16.79 14.59
N GLU A 333 -9.74 17.40 15.54
CA GLU A 333 -9.67 18.86 15.78
C GLU A 333 -8.24 19.34 16.10
N ASN A 334 -7.46 18.53 16.82
CA ASN A 334 -6.08 18.83 17.21
C ASN A 334 -5.06 17.92 16.51
N GLY A 335 -5.41 17.39 15.34
CA GLY A 335 -4.64 16.37 14.66
C GLY A 335 -4.54 15.05 15.44
N CYS A 336 -3.63 14.20 14.99
CA CYS A 336 -3.39 12.90 15.62
C CYS A 336 -2.35 13.06 16.72
N LEU A 337 -2.65 12.49 17.89
CA LEU A 337 -1.89 12.77 19.11
C LEU A 337 -0.87 11.69 19.40
N VAL A 338 0.28 12.12 19.92
CA VAL A 338 1.34 11.27 20.45
C VAL A 338 0.76 10.33 21.52
N PRO A 339 0.90 8.99 21.38
CA PRO A 339 0.43 8.03 22.36
C PRO A 339 1.17 8.14 23.70
N GLU A 340 0.67 7.40 24.70
CA GLU A 340 1.47 7.07 25.89
C GLU A 340 2.68 6.21 25.49
N ALA A 341 3.43 5.70 26.47
CA ALA A 341 4.56 4.81 26.20
C ALA A 341 4.13 3.64 25.30
N VAL A 342 4.86 3.46 24.19
CA VAL A 342 4.63 2.39 23.21
C VAL A 342 5.74 1.36 23.33
N GLU A 343 5.39 0.10 23.13
CA GLU A 343 6.36 -0.99 23.03
C GLU A 343 6.88 -1.11 21.59
N GLY A 344 8.18 -1.36 21.44
CA GLY A 344 8.83 -1.56 20.16
C GLY A 344 9.59 -0.35 19.62
N GLU A 345 10.42 -0.59 18.62
CA GLU A 345 11.13 0.43 17.85
C GLU A 345 10.41 0.67 16.52
N PHE A 346 10.20 1.93 16.17
CA PHE A 346 9.50 2.31 14.95
C PHE A 346 10.39 3.13 14.02
N ALA A 347 10.29 2.88 12.72
CA ALA A 347 11.08 3.57 11.72
C ALA A 347 10.77 5.07 11.64
N PHE A 348 9.54 5.48 11.97
CA PHE A 348 9.07 6.87 11.83
C PHE A 348 8.53 7.47 13.15
N TYR A 349 8.75 6.82 14.29
CA TYR A 349 8.35 7.35 15.59
C TYR A 349 9.46 7.17 16.63
N GLY A 350 9.99 8.27 17.14
CA GLY A 350 11.05 8.31 18.14
C GLY A 350 10.57 8.66 19.55
N GLY A 351 9.29 9.02 19.72
CA GLY A 351 8.71 9.37 21.03
C GLY A 351 9.35 10.60 21.66
N ARG A 352 9.72 11.59 20.83
CA ARG A 352 10.42 12.81 21.27
C ARG A 352 9.45 13.88 21.75
N LEU A 353 8.23 13.87 21.21
CA LEU A 353 7.18 14.79 21.60
C LEU A 353 6.50 14.36 22.91
N PRO A 354 6.02 15.30 23.75
CA PRO A 354 5.23 14.96 24.92
C PRO A 354 3.92 14.25 24.55
N THR A 355 3.50 13.27 25.36
CA THR A 355 2.21 12.58 25.21
C THR A 355 1.06 13.58 25.07
N GLY A 356 0.16 13.31 24.12
CA GLY A 356 -0.98 14.18 23.83
C GLY A 356 -0.67 15.42 22.98
N SER A 357 0.58 15.62 22.58
CA SER A 357 0.93 16.67 21.59
C SER A 357 0.50 16.24 20.18
N PRO A 358 0.24 17.18 19.25
CA PRO A 358 0.06 16.86 17.85
C PRO A 358 1.32 16.21 17.27
N ALA A 359 1.16 14.98 16.78
CA ALA A 359 2.15 14.28 15.97
C ALA A 359 1.97 14.66 14.48
N ASN A 360 2.63 13.93 13.58
CA ASN A 360 2.48 14.09 12.12
C ASN A 360 2.76 15.51 11.62
N GLN A 361 3.72 16.21 12.24
CA GLN A 361 4.13 17.55 11.83
C GLN A 361 5.28 17.46 10.82
N PRO A 362 5.21 18.14 9.66
CA PRO A 362 6.29 18.13 8.68
C PRO A 362 7.52 18.87 9.21
N VAL A 363 8.68 18.54 8.65
CA VAL A 363 9.90 19.32 8.87
C VAL A 363 9.73 20.66 8.16
N SER A 364 9.67 21.75 8.91
CA SER A 364 9.39 23.10 8.38
C SER A 364 10.58 23.73 7.65
N GLU A 365 11.79 23.22 7.88
CA GLU A 365 13.02 23.70 7.27
C GLU A 365 13.34 22.98 5.94
N ILE A 366 14.01 23.67 5.04
CA ILE A 366 14.45 23.09 3.77
C ILE A 366 15.51 22.01 4.03
N LEU A 367 15.23 20.80 3.55
CA LEU A 367 16.15 19.67 3.60
C LEU A 367 16.98 19.58 2.31
N LYS A 368 18.26 19.23 2.48
CA LYS A 368 19.26 18.96 1.44
C LYS A 368 19.89 17.59 1.67
N TRP A 369 20.42 17.02 0.59
CA TRP A 369 21.14 15.75 0.60
C TRP A 369 22.62 15.93 0.90
N ALA A 370 23.15 15.15 1.84
CA ALA A 370 24.57 15.00 2.12
C ALA A 370 25.20 13.82 1.36
N ASP A 371 26.52 13.70 1.43
CA ASP A 371 27.28 12.64 0.74
C ASP A 371 27.21 11.28 1.42
N ASN A 372 26.97 11.27 2.74
CA ASN A 372 27.03 10.08 3.57
C ASN A 372 25.81 10.01 4.49
N PRO A 373 25.35 8.79 4.84
CA PRO A 373 24.27 8.63 5.79
C PRO A 373 24.66 9.16 7.19
N PRO A 374 23.72 9.69 7.98
CA PRO A 374 22.33 9.94 7.58
C PRO A 374 22.27 11.05 6.52
N TYR A 375 21.45 10.89 5.48
CA TYR A 375 21.54 11.73 4.28
C TYR A 375 20.87 13.10 4.42
N ALA A 376 19.86 13.25 5.28
CA ALA A 376 19.14 14.51 5.42
C ALA A 376 19.96 15.54 6.21
N ARG A 377 20.09 16.75 5.65
CA ARG A 377 20.65 17.92 6.32
C ARG A 377 19.70 19.10 6.18
N LEU A 378 19.67 19.95 7.19
CA LEU A 378 19.15 21.31 7.04
C LEU A 378 20.03 22.06 6.02
N ALA A 379 19.48 23.09 5.36
CA ALA A 379 20.27 23.95 4.48
C ALA A 379 21.49 24.60 5.18
N SER A 380 21.46 24.71 6.52
CA SER A 380 22.59 25.15 7.36
C SER A 380 23.71 24.11 7.54
N GLY A 381 23.49 22.86 7.10
CA GLY A 381 24.41 21.74 7.28
C GLY A 381 24.20 20.95 8.58
N GLY A 382 23.27 21.36 9.44
CA GLY A 382 22.90 20.62 10.66
C GLY A 382 22.03 19.38 10.37
N HIS A 383 21.91 18.49 11.35
CA HIS A 383 20.95 17.38 11.28
C HIS A 383 19.53 17.89 11.58
N PRO A 384 18.52 17.55 10.77
CA PRO A 384 17.13 17.85 11.10
C PRO A 384 16.68 16.99 12.28
N THR A 385 15.59 17.41 12.94
CA THR A 385 14.85 16.55 13.87
C THR A 385 13.82 15.75 13.09
N PRO A 386 13.93 14.41 12.99
CA PRO A 386 12.87 13.58 12.40
C PRO A 386 11.51 13.79 13.06
N PRO A 387 10.42 13.84 12.28
CA PRO A 387 9.08 13.98 12.81
C PRO A 387 8.63 12.69 13.52
N ASP A 388 7.80 12.82 14.54
CA ASP A 388 7.10 11.68 15.14
C ASP A 388 5.81 11.44 14.35
N ILE A 389 5.78 10.34 13.59
CA ILE A 389 4.61 9.93 12.81
C ILE A 389 3.82 8.86 13.59
N VAL A 390 2.50 9.02 13.63
CA VAL A 390 1.55 8.09 14.24
C VAL A 390 0.43 7.76 13.25
N ARG A 391 -0.18 6.59 13.39
CA ARG A 391 -1.34 6.19 12.59
C ARG A 391 -2.63 6.74 13.19
N CYS A 392 -3.31 7.59 12.42
CA CYS A 392 -4.58 8.21 12.82
C CYS A 392 -5.77 7.23 12.79
N TRP A 393 -5.79 6.34 11.81
CA TRP A 393 -6.91 5.44 11.57
C TRP A 393 -6.57 4.01 11.99
N ARG A 394 -7.38 3.44 12.89
CA ARG A 394 -7.32 2.03 13.24
C ARG A 394 -7.68 1.19 12.02
N LEU A 395 -7.16 -0.03 11.96
CA LEU A 395 -7.62 -1.01 10.98
C LEU A 395 -9.09 -1.35 11.23
N PHE A 396 -9.85 -1.56 10.16
CA PHE A 396 -11.14 -2.23 10.29
C PHE A 396 -10.92 -3.65 10.82
N SER A 397 -11.80 -4.13 11.71
CA SER A 397 -11.60 -5.42 12.39
C SER A 397 -11.49 -6.59 11.40
N GLY A 398 -12.29 -6.60 10.33
CA GLY A 398 -12.18 -7.61 9.27
C GLY A 398 -10.86 -7.55 8.50
N THR A 399 -10.31 -6.36 8.30
CA THR A 399 -8.98 -6.19 7.68
C THR A 399 -7.87 -6.66 8.61
N ALA A 400 -7.97 -6.35 9.91
CA ALA A 400 -7.02 -6.83 10.91
C ALA A 400 -7.01 -8.37 11.02
N GLU A 401 -8.19 -9.00 10.91
CA GLU A 401 -8.33 -10.45 10.84
C GLU A 401 -7.70 -11.03 9.57
N SER A 402 -7.98 -10.42 8.42
CA SER A 402 -7.34 -10.79 7.15
C SER A 402 -5.81 -10.74 7.26
N ASN A 403 -5.25 -9.66 7.83
CA ASN A 403 -3.81 -9.54 8.06
C ASN A 403 -3.27 -10.69 8.89
N PHE A 404 -3.92 -11.05 10.01
CA PHE A 404 -3.48 -12.17 10.85
C PHE A 404 -3.38 -13.48 10.07
N VAL A 405 -4.37 -13.77 9.23
CA VAL A 405 -4.44 -14.99 8.42
C VAL A 405 -3.35 -15.00 7.34
N TRP A 406 -3.22 -13.92 6.58
CA TRP A 406 -2.24 -13.81 5.50
C TRP A 406 -0.80 -13.79 6.01
N GLN A 407 -0.52 -13.04 7.09
CA GLN A 407 0.81 -13.03 7.72
C GLN A 407 1.18 -14.39 8.30
N THR A 408 0.22 -15.12 8.89
CA THR A 408 0.45 -16.50 9.35
C THR A 408 0.79 -17.42 8.17
N LYS A 409 0.15 -17.23 7.02
CA LYS A 409 0.42 -17.99 5.81
C LYS A 409 1.77 -17.65 5.16
N LEU A 410 2.22 -16.42 5.36
CA LEU A 410 3.47 -15.86 4.84
C LEU A 410 4.62 -15.96 5.85
N ASN A 411 4.49 -16.71 6.96
CA ASN A 411 5.44 -16.72 8.08
C ASN A 411 6.90 -17.03 7.67
N ASP A 412 7.09 -17.80 6.59
CA ASP A 412 8.40 -18.15 6.04
C ASP A 412 8.92 -17.13 5.01
N SER A 413 8.23 -16.00 4.84
CA SER A 413 8.56 -14.91 3.92
C SER A 413 8.66 -13.58 4.66
N VAL A 414 9.54 -12.70 4.17
CA VAL A 414 9.64 -11.31 4.67
C VAL A 414 8.32 -10.54 4.54
N LEU A 415 7.43 -10.97 3.65
CA LEU A 415 6.11 -10.38 3.47
C LEU A 415 5.19 -10.52 4.70
N ALA A 416 5.48 -11.43 5.64
CA ALA A 416 4.78 -11.48 6.93
C ALA A 416 4.94 -10.20 7.77
N ASN A 417 5.96 -9.36 7.49
CA ASN A 417 6.15 -8.07 8.15
C ASN A 417 5.36 -6.92 7.50
N TYR A 418 4.45 -7.22 6.57
CA TYR A 418 3.60 -6.22 5.92
C TYR A 418 2.15 -6.45 6.30
N MET A 419 1.35 -5.38 6.27
CA MET A 419 -0.08 -5.44 6.58
C MET A 419 -0.89 -4.56 5.64
N LEU A 420 -2.10 -5.02 5.31
CA LEU A 420 -3.10 -4.22 4.62
C LEU A 420 -3.72 -3.24 5.63
N LEU A 421 -3.68 -1.95 5.31
CA LEU A 421 -4.37 -0.91 6.09
C LEU A 421 -5.88 -0.92 5.85
N GLY A 422 -6.26 -1.22 4.62
CA GLY A 422 -7.63 -1.32 4.16
C GLY A 422 -7.69 -1.34 2.64
N THR A 423 -8.84 -1.81 2.15
CA THR A 423 -9.18 -1.77 0.72
C THR A 423 -10.36 -0.85 0.52
N GLN A 424 -10.17 0.25 -0.21
CA GLN A 424 -11.21 1.21 -0.49
C GLN A 424 -11.84 0.98 -1.86
N TRP A 425 -13.16 1.03 -1.93
CA TRP A 425 -13.98 0.82 -3.13
C TRP A 425 -15.23 1.70 -3.04
N ILE A 426 -15.95 1.89 -4.16
CA ILE A 426 -17.18 2.70 -4.16
C ILE A 426 -18.38 1.82 -3.82
N GLY A 427 -18.95 2.00 -2.63
CA GLY A 427 -20.07 1.20 -2.12
C GLY A 427 -21.39 1.94 -1.99
N ASN A 428 -21.39 3.27 -2.11
CA ASN A 428 -22.58 4.08 -1.92
C ASN A 428 -22.61 5.25 -2.94
N PRO A 429 -23.73 5.96 -3.11
CA PRO A 429 -23.85 7.00 -4.15
C PRO A 429 -23.07 8.30 -3.85
N GLY A 430 -22.39 8.40 -2.71
CA GLY A 430 -21.67 9.59 -2.28
C GLY A 430 -22.59 10.67 -1.68
N GLY A 431 -22.05 11.88 -1.53
CA GLY A 431 -22.66 13.00 -0.81
C GLY A 431 -22.32 12.97 0.68
N GLU A 432 -22.53 14.07 1.39
CA GLU A 432 -22.27 14.15 2.83
C GLU A 432 -23.09 13.10 3.61
N PRO A 433 -22.48 12.30 4.51
CA PRO A 433 -21.07 12.31 4.96
C PRO A 433 -20.13 11.33 4.22
N PHE A 434 -20.61 10.66 3.17
CA PHE A 434 -19.96 9.55 2.47
C PHE A 434 -18.97 9.93 1.36
N GLY A 435 -18.65 11.22 1.19
CA GLY A 435 -17.66 11.65 0.19
C GLY A 435 -18.13 11.39 -1.24
N ILE A 436 -17.30 10.71 -2.03
CA ILE A 436 -17.66 10.24 -3.39
C ILE A 436 -18.32 8.85 -3.37
N GLY A 437 -18.49 8.29 -2.18
CA GLY A 437 -19.13 7.01 -1.92
C GLY A 437 -18.17 5.88 -1.62
N GLU A 438 -16.95 6.23 -1.24
CA GLU A 438 -15.92 5.31 -0.84
C GLU A 438 -16.23 4.58 0.49
N VAL A 439 -15.82 3.32 0.57
CA VAL A 439 -15.94 2.45 1.74
C VAL A 439 -14.61 1.69 1.88
N PRO A 440 -13.92 1.73 3.04
CA PRO A 440 -14.21 2.60 4.18
C PRO A 440 -14.07 4.09 3.83
N ARG A 441 -14.68 4.99 4.62
CA ARG A 441 -14.69 6.43 4.35
C ARG A 441 -13.29 7.05 4.41
N PHE A 442 -12.49 6.67 5.40
CA PHE A 442 -11.14 7.19 5.61
C PHE A 442 -10.11 6.07 5.48
N LEU A 443 -9.02 6.37 4.79
CA LEU A 443 -7.89 5.46 4.61
C LEU A 443 -6.67 6.29 4.22
N THR A 444 -5.58 6.15 4.94
CA THR A 444 -4.29 6.80 4.65
C THR A 444 -3.14 5.87 4.96
N ASN A 445 -2.02 6.08 4.29
CA ASN A 445 -0.76 5.44 4.55
C ASN A 445 0.18 6.41 5.27
N SER A 446 0.68 6.01 6.44
CA SER A 446 1.61 6.74 7.29
C SER A 446 2.92 7.14 6.61
N THR A 447 3.29 6.54 5.47
CA THR A 447 4.50 6.88 4.73
C THR A 447 4.24 7.57 3.38
N LEU A 448 3.02 7.48 2.83
CA LEU A 448 2.64 8.13 1.56
C LEU A 448 1.80 9.40 1.79
N GLU A 449 1.08 9.49 2.91
CA GLU A 449 0.21 10.61 3.32
C GLU A 449 0.49 11.07 4.77
N SER A 450 1.75 11.01 5.21
CA SER A 450 2.17 11.19 6.61
C SER A 450 1.56 12.40 7.30
N PHE A 451 1.58 13.55 6.63
CA PHE A 451 1.22 14.86 7.17
C PHE A 451 -0.20 15.31 6.87
N MET A 452 -1.01 14.45 6.22
CA MET A 452 -2.41 14.76 5.89
C MET A 452 -3.40 13.71 6.39
N GLN A 453 -2.96 12.78 7.26
CA GLN A 453 -3.78 11.68 7.76
C GLN A 453 -5.04 12.13 8.52
N ASP A 454 -5.00 13.33 9.11
CA ASP A 454 -6.03 13.90 9.96
C ASP A 454 -7.04 14.79 9.20
N GLN A 455 -6.78 15.05 7.91
CA GLN A 455 -7.61 15.90 7.06
C GLN A 455 -8.96 15.27 6.75
N SER A 456 -9.97 16.10 6.44
CA SER A 456 -11.34 15.65 6.14
C SER A 456 -11.46 14.88 4.81
N ASP A 457 -10.46 15.01 3.94
CA ASP A 457 -10.30 14.27 2.70
C ASP A 457 -9.13 13.27 2.73
N ALA A 458 -8.76 12.80 3.93
CA ALA A 458 -7.85 11.68 4.18
C ALA A 458 -8.45 10.33 3.69
N THR A 459 -8.65 10.25 2.39
CA THR A 459 -9.28 9.16 1.64
C THR A 459 -8.59 9.03 0.29
N CYS A 460 -8.19 7.82 -0.07
CA CYS A 460 -7.45 7.60 -1.30
C CYS A 460 -8.30 7.86 -2.54
N LEU A 461 -9.46 7.20 -2.66
CA LEU A 461 -10.40 7.39 -3.77
C LEU A 461 -10.97 8.82 -3.78
N GLY A 462 -11.27 9.40 -2.61
CA GLY A 462 -11.79 10.77 -2.54
C GLY A 462 -10.77 11.82 -3.02
N CYS A 463 -9.49 11.65 -2.69
CA CYS A 463 -8.41 12.49 -3.22
C CYS A 463 -8.27 12.29 -4.73
N HIS A 464 -8.19 11.03 -5.19
CA HIS A 464 -7.96 10.67 -6.58
C HIS A 464 -9.12 11.01 -7.53
N ALA A 465 -10.36 11.09 -7.04
CA ALA A 465 -11.49 11.52 -7.87
C ALA A 465 -11.35 12.95 -8.42
N ARG A 466 -10.45 13.75 -7.86
CA ARG A 466 -10.15 15.11 -8.31
C ARG A 466 -9.04 15.16 -9.38
N ALA A 467 -8.47 14.02 -9.74
CA ALA A 467 -7.37 13.97 -10.70
C ALA A 467 -7.79 14.48 -12.08
N THR A 468 -7.00 15.42 -12.61
CA THR A 468 -7.15 15.96 -13.96
C THR A 468 -5.85 15.83 -14.73
N THR A 469 -5.94 15.90 -16.05
CA THR A 469 -4.77 16.15 -16.91
C THR A 469 -4.26 17.57 -16.69
N ASP A 470 -3.06 17.87 -17.18
CA ASP A 470 -2.51 19.24 -17.29
C ASP A 470 -3.42 20.24 -18.02
N VAL A 471 -4.32 19.78 -18.90
CA VAL A 471 -5.34 20.60 -19.58
C VAL A 471 -6.71 20.62 -18.87
N GLY A 472 -6.82 20.10 -17.65
CA GLY A 472 -8.03 20.14 -16.82
C GLY A 472 -9.11 19.09 -17.17
N GLN A 473 -8.84 18.13 -18.06
CA GLN A 473 -9.74 17.02 -18.33
C GLN A 473 -9.73 16.01 -17.17
N ASN A 474 -10.87 15.44 -16.78
CA ASN A 474 -10.89 14.37 -15.78
C ASN A 474 -9.99 13.19 -16.22
N ALA A 475 -9.10 12.76 -15.32
CA ALA A 475 -8.07 11.77 -15.64
C ALA A 475 -8.38 10.37 -15.10
N ASN A 476 -9.66 10.02 -14.87
CA ASN A 476 -10.08 8.69 -14.45
C ASN A 476 -9.30 8.15 -13.24
N PHE A 477 -9.25 8.93 -12.15
CA PHE A 477 -8.60 8.62 -10.87
C PHE A 477 -7.06 8.58 -10.86
N THR A 478 -6.38 9.05 -11.90
CA THR A 478 -4.90 9.09 -11.90
C THR A 478 -4.31 10.48 -12.10
N PHE A 479 -3.38 10.85 -11.22
CA PHE A 479 -2.55 12.05 -11.36
C PHE A 479 -1.41 11.87 -12.37
N LEU A 480 -1.26 10.70 -12.99
CA LEU A 480 -0.20 10.47 -13.98
C LEU A 480 -0.30 11.39 -15.19
N LEU A 481 -1.51 11.78 -15.58
CA LEU A 481 -1.77 12.58 -16.77
C LEU A 481 -1.60 14.09 -16.53
N ASP A 482 -1.16 14.48 -15.34
CA ASP A 482 -0.55 15.78 -15.07
C ASP A 482 0.90 15.53 -14.60
N PRO A 483 1.86 15.38 -15.52
CA PRO A 483 3.24 15.05 -15.17
C PRO A 483 3.96 16.13 -14.33
N GLY A 484 3.42 17.36 -14.31
CA GLY A 484 3.98 18.49 -13.56
C GLY A 484 3.43 18.65 -12.14
N SER A 485 2.30 18.01 -11.82
CA SER A 485 1.73 18.00 -10.46
C SER A 485 2.48 17.10 -9.49
#